data_AF-A0A9E2H3Y2-F1
#
_entry.id   AF-A0A9E2H3Y2-F1
#
_cell.length_a   1.000
_cell.length_b   1.000
_cell.length_c   1.000
_cell.angle_alpha   90.00
_cell.angle_beta   90.00
_cell.angle_gamma   90.00
#
_symmetry.space_group_name_H-M   'P 1'
#
loop_
_entity.id
_entity.type
_entity.pdbx_description
1 polymer ?
#
loop_
_entity_poly.entity_id
_entity_poly.type
_entity_poly.pdbx_seq_one_letter_code
_entity_poly.pdbx_strand_id
1 'polypeptide(L)'
;MYNETRHITSSFTKSFYCAAYFFLTPALAAIFIFFFLPVLAAFVMSFTDFDIYSLGNIQYVRFVGFRNYLQLFNDPLFWQALQNT
;
A
#
# COMPACT_ATOMS: atom_id res chain seq x y z
N MET A 1 17.08 -51.04 21.76
CA MET A 1 18.00 -49.88 21.74
C MET A 1 17.75 -49.03 20.48
N TYR A 2 16.51 -48.55 20.26
CA TYR A 2 16.11 -47.82 19.04
C TYR A 2 14.91 -46.89 19.32
N ASN A 3 14.97 -45.97 20.30
CA ASN A 3 13.86 -45.01 20.44
C ASN A 3 14.12 -43.67 21.13
N GLU A 4 15.36 -43.29 21.46
CA GLU A 4 15.60 -42.08 22.28
C GLU A 4 16.05 -40.84 21.47
N THR A 5 16.28 -40.93 20.16
CA THR A 5 16.92 -39.85 19.39
C THR A 5 15.97 -38.84 18.73
N ARG A 6 14.64 -38.94 18.91
CA ARG A 6 13.67 -38.08 18.19
C ARG A 6 13.31 -36.76 18.88
N HIS A 7 13.78 -36.48 20.09
CA HIS A 7 13.28 -35.33 20.87
C HIS A 7 14.17 -34.08 20.88
N ILE A 8 15.38 -34.11 20.30
CA ILE A 8 16.36 -33.02 20.45
C ILE A 8 16.31 -32.00 19.29
N THR A 9 15.69 -32.33 18.15
CA THR A 9 15.76 -31.51 16.93
C THR A 9 14.65 -30.46 16.77
N SER A 10 13.59 -30.48 17.58
CA SER A 10 12.40 -29.63 17.36
C SER A 10 12.48 -28.21 17.96
N SER A 11 13.37 -28.00 18.94
CA SER A 11 13.49 -26.72 19.65
C SER A 11 14.29 -25.67 18.87
N PHE A 12 15.33 -26.11 18.14
CA PHE A 12 16.23 -25.19 17.42
C PHE A 12 15.54 -24.51 16.23
N THR A 13 14.70 -25.21 15.48
CA THR A 13 14.09 -24.68 14.25
C THR A 13 13.13 -23.53 14.51
N LYS A 14 12.34 -23.58 15.60
CA LYS A 14 11.44 -22.47 16.00
C LYS A 14 12.20 -21.16 16.22
N SER A 15 13.36 -21.21 16.86
CA SER A 15 14.18 -20.03 17.14
C SER A 15 14.71 -19.36 15.86
N PHE A 16 15.08 -20.15 14.85
CA PHE A 16 15.54 -19.62 13.57
C PHE A 16 14.43 -18.92 12.79
N TYR A 17 13.21 -19.44 12.79
CA TYR A 17 12.08 -18.77 12.14
C TYR A 17 11.76 -17.43 12.78
N CYS A 18 11.73 -17.34 14.13
CA CYS A 18 11.51 -16.07 14.83
C CYS A 18 12.59 -15.03 14.51
N ALA A 19 13.86 -15.44 14.49
CA ALA A 19 14.95 -14.55 14.10
C ALA A 19 14.82 -14.10 12.63
N ALA A 20 14.50 -15.01 11.71
CA ALA A 20 14.31 -14.68 10.29
C ALA A 20 13.18 -13.66 10.08
N TYR A 21 12.03 -13.83 10.73
CA TYR A 21 10.94 -12.85 10.68
C TYR A 21 11.35 -11.50 11.29
N PHE A 22 12.09 -11.49 12.39
CA PHE A 22 12.53 -10.25 13.02
C PHE A 22 13.45 -9.43 12.10
N PHE A 23 14.40 -10.08 11.41
CA PHE A 23 15.26 -9.43 10.43
C PHE A 23 14.52 -9.00 9.15
N LEU A 24 13.50 -9.75 8.73
CA LEU A 24 12.69 -9.44 7.55
C LEU A 24 11.68 -8.30 7.80
N THR A 25 11.16 -8.20 9.02
CA THR A 25 10.13 -7.23 9.42
C THR A 25 10.47 -5.79 9.03
N PRO A 26 11.66 -5.22 9.32
CA PRO A 26 11.94 -3.83 8.95
C PRO A 26 11.92 -3.58 7.44
N ALA A 27 12.39 -4.54 6.64
CA ALA A 27 12.35 -4.42 5.18
C ALA A 27 10.90 -4.46 4.66
N LEU A 28 10.09 -5.41 5.15
CA LEU A 28 8.68 -5.49 4.78
C LEU A 28 7.88 -4.28 5.28
N ALA A 29 8.17 -3.79 6.48
CA ALA A 29 7.54 -2.59 7.02
C ALA A 29 7.87 -1.37 6.17
N ALA A 30 9.13 -1.20 5.76
CA ALA A 30 9.52 -0.13 4.85
C ALA A 30 8.77 -0.23 3.51
N ILE A 31 8.77 -1.40 2.86
CA ILE A 31 8.03 -1.62 1.62
C ILE A 31 6.55 -1.28 1.83
N PHE A 32 5.96 -1.77 2.93
CA PHE A 32 4.55 -1.54 3.20
C PHE A 32 4.23 -0.06 3.40
N ILE A 33 5.01 0.65 4.21
CA ILE A 33 4.81 2.08 4.48
C ILE A 33 5.01 2.90 3.21
N PHE A 34 6.13 2.72 2.51
CA PHE A 34 6.45 3.54 1.34
C PHE A 34 5.64 3.17 0.09
N PHE A 35 4.99 2.01 0.06
CA PHE A 35 4.09 1.63 -1.03
C PHE A 35 2.63 1.93 -0.70
N PHE A 36 2.10 1.39 0.40
CA PHE A 36 0.67 1.48 0.71
C PHE A 36 0.27 2.87 1.19
N LEU A 37 1.12 3.58 1.94
CA LEU A 37 0.77 4.93 2.41
C LEU A 37 0.54 5.89 1.22
N PRO A 38 1.43 6.04 0.23
CA PRO A 38 1.16 6.92 -0.90
C PRO A 38 0.01 6.44 -1.77
N VAL A 39 -0.18 5.12 -1.94
CA VAL A 39 -1.33 4.56 -2.70
C VAL A 39 -2.65 4.91 -2.00
N LEU A 40 -2.74 4.72 -0.68
CA LEU A 40 -3.93 5.08 0.09
C LEU A 40 -4.16 6.59 0.11
N ALA A 41 -3.10 7.39 0.22
CA ALA A 41 -3.21 8.84 0.14
C ALA A 41 -3.74 9.28 -1.22
N ALA A 42 -3.20 8.77 -2.32
CA ALA A 42 -3.68 9.04 -3.68
C ALA A 42 -5.12 8.57 -3.88
N PHE A 43 -5.47 7.40 -3.34
CA PHE A 43 -6.83 6.90 -3.36
C PHE A 43 -7.79 7.83 -2.63
N VAL A 44 -7.49 8.27 -1.40
CA VAL A 44 -8.33 9.24 -0.68
C VAL A 44 -8.40 10.57 -1.43
N MET A 45 -7.28 11.07 -1.94
CA MET A 45 -7.22 12.32 -2.72
C MET A 45 -8.07 12.25 -3.99
N SER A 46 -8.21 11.08 -4.63
CA SER A 46 -9.04 10.93 -5.83
C SER A 46 -10.54 11.24 -5.61
N PHE A 47 -11.02 11.15 -4.37
CA PHE A 47 -12.37 11.54 -3.97
C PHE A 47 -12.49 13.01 -3.54
N THR A 48 -11.41 13.77 -3.66
CA THR A 48 -11.35 15.20 -3.33
C THR A 48 -11.03 16.03 -4.55
N ASP A 49 -11.46 17.28 -4.54
CA ASP A 49 -11.06 18.28 -5.54
C ASP A 49 -9.74 18.88 -5.08
N PHE A 50 -8.66 18.13 -5.34
CA PHE A 50 -7.32 18.43 -4.88
C PHE A 50 -6.57 19.24 -5.94
N ASP A 51 -6.29 20.49 -5.64
CA ASP A 51 -5.58 21.43 -6.51
C ASP A 51 -4.28 21.95 -5.89
N ILE A 52 -3.58 22.85 -6.59
CA ILE A 52 -2.31 23.41 -6.11
C ILE A 52 -2.47 24.22 -4.81
N TYR A 53 -3.64 24.80 -4.55
CA TYR A 53 -3.92 25.54 -3.32
C TYR A 53 -4.10 24.60 -2.12
N SER A 54 -4.66 23.42 -2.37
CA SER A 54 -4.81 22.35 -1.37
C SER A 54 -3.48 21.81 -0.84
N LEU A 55 -2.38 21.92 -1.61
CA LEU A 55 -1.03 21.60 -1.15
C LEU A 55 -0.53 22.55 -0.06
N GLY A 56 -0.88 23.84 -0.16
CA GLY A 56 -0.43 24.88 0.77
C GLY A 56 -1.31 24.98 2.02
N ASN A 57 -2.58 24.57 1.95
CA ASN A 57 -3.49 24.58 3.08
C ASN A 57 -4.57 23.50 2.93
N ILE A 58 -4.57 22.54 3.88
CA ILE A 58 -5.51 21.43 3.93
C ILE A 58 -6.98 21.87 4.04
N GLN A 59 -7.25 23.09 4.51
CA GLN A 59 -8.59 23.66 4.60
C GLN A 59 -9.26 23.86 3.23
N TYR A 60 -8.48 23.94 2.15
CA TYR A 60 -9.02 24.03 0.78
C TYR A 60 -9.38 22.68 0.18
N VAL A 61 -9.01 21.57 0.82
CA VAL A 61 -9.39 20.23 0.36
C VAL A 61 -10.91 20.08 0.46
N ARG A 62 -11.55 19.96 -0.70
CA ARG A 62 -12.99 19.75 -0.80
C ARG A 62 -13.28 18.30 -1.13
N PHE A 63 -14.06 17.61 -0.30
CA PHE A 63 -14.53 16.26 -0.62
C PHE A 63 -15.64 16.31 -1.67
N VAL A 64 -15.51 15.49 -2.71
CA VAL A 64 -16.38 15.52 -3.89
C VAL A 64 -16.88 14.15 -4.31
N GLY A 65 -16.49 13.12 -3.57
CA GLY A 65 -16.90 11.74 -3.81
C GLY A 65 -16.51 11.30 -5.21
N PHE A 66 -17.47 10.72 -5.94
CA PHE A 66 -17.22 10.14 -7.27
C PHE A 66 -17.23 11.15 -8.42
N ARG A 67 -17.35 12.45 -8.16
CA ARG A 67 -17.49 13.47 -9.22
C ARG A 67 -16.31 13.46 -10.19
N ASN A 68 -15.09 13.32 -9.70
CA ASN A 68 -13.87 13.27 -10.53
C ASN A 68 -13.91 12.09 -11.50
N TYR A 69 -14.34 10.91 -11.02
CA TYR A 69 -14.50 9.73 -11.85
C TYR A 69 -15.57 9.91 -12.93
N LEU A 70 -16.75 10.43 -12.56
CA LEU A 70 -17.81 10.71 -13.53
C LEU A 70 -17.36 11.70 -14.60
N GLN A 71 -16.63 12.75 -14.21
CA GLN A 71 -16.07 13.72 -15.16
C GLN A 71 -15.10 13.04 -16.13
N LEU A 72 -14.19 12.20 -15.61
CA LEU A 72 -13.21 11.47 -16.42
C LEU A 72 -13.86 10.49 -17.39
N PHE A 73 -14.86 9.73 -16.94
CA PHE A 73 -15.58 8.77 -17.79
C PHE A 73 -16.39 9.43 -18.91
N ASN A 74 -16.87 10.66 -18.69
CA ASN A 74 -17.57 11.46 -19.71
C ASN A 74 -16.62 12.29 -20.58
N ASP A 75 -15.31 12.28 -20.32
CA ASP A 75 -14.33 13.02 -21.09
C ASP A 75 -13.87 12.20 -22.31
N PRO A 76 -14.18 12.61 -23.55
CA PRO A 76 -13.73 11.90 -24.74
C PRO A 76 -12.19 11.89 -24.88
N LEU A 77 -11.50 12.92 -24.37
CA LEU A 77 -10.03 12.99 -24.42
C LEU A 77 -9.39 11.93 -23.54
N PHE A 78 -10.02 11.59 -22.41
CA PHE A 78 -9.54 10.53 -21.52
C PHE A 78 -9.47 9.18 -22.26
N TRP A 79 -10.52 8.83 -22.99
CA TRP A 79 -10.58 7.58 -23.76
C TRP A 79 -9.59 7.56 -24.93
N GLN A 80 -9.41 8.70 -25.61
CA GLN A 80 -8.40 8.82 -26.66
C GLN A 80 -6.99 8.62 -26.10
N ALA A 81 -6.66 9.25 -24.96
CA ALA A 81 -5.36 9.10 -24.32
C ALA A 81 -5.10 7.66 -23.87
N LEU A 82 -6.12 6.99 -23.32
CA LEU A 82 -6.03 5.59 -22.90
C LEU A 82 -5.83 4.62 -24.07
N GLN A 83 -6.39 4.90 -25.24
CA GLN A 83 -6.18 4.09 -26.44
C GLN A 83 -4.80 4.29 -27.08
N ASN A 84 -4.21 5.47 -26.90
CA ASN A 84 -2.91 5.83 -27.47
C ASN A 84 -1.72 5.35 -26.62
N THR A 85 -1.95 4.79 -25.42
CA THR A 85 -0.91 4.28 -24.50
C THR A 85 -1.07 2.77 -24.32
#